data_AF-A0A3D3J1J5-F1
#
_entry.id   AF-A0A3D3J1J5-F1
#
_cell.length_a   1.000
_cell.length_b   1.000
_cell.length_c   1.000
_cell.angle_alpha   90.00
_cell.angle_beta   90.00
_cell.angle_gamma   90.00
#
_symmetry.space_group_name_H-M   'P 1'
#
loop_
_entity.id
_entity.type
_entity.pdbx_description
1 polymer ?
#
loop_
_entity_poly.entity_id
_entity_poly.type
_entity_poly.pdbx_seq_one_letter_code
_entity_poly.pdbx_strand_id
1 'polypeptide(L)'
;LWHGASWTFVLWGGIHGVAQIIENRIKEAIGLTREKEKNLSRPVKLLLTILTFCIVSYAWMFFRANSISEALYIVRSMFTSFNLKDAMAQMTMSTKSVIKTTVAIVLLMIYDHFNEKGDLLLKMNKMKAPVRWVIYIASAILVIALKTHNTEVQEFIYFKF
;
A
#
# COMPACT_ATOMS: atom_id res chain seq x y z
N LEU A 1 -7.31 0.13 17.69
CA LEU A 1 -7.11 1.14 18.77
C LEU A 1 -5.64 1.36 19.13
N TRP A 2 -4.71 0.45 18.80
CA TRP A 2 -3.27 0.68 19.01
C TRP A 2 -2.68 1.87 18.23
N HIS A 3 -3.34 2.30 17.15
CA HIS A 3 -2.94 3.46 16.34
C HIS A 3 -3.38 4.82 16.92
N GLY A 4 -4.16 4.84 18.00
CA GLY A 4 -4.63 6.06 18.66
C GLY A 4 -6.08 5.94 19.14
N ALA A 5 -6.48 6.86 20.04
CA ALA A 5 -7.81 6.87 20.68
C ALA A 5 -8.87 7.69 19.92
N SER A 6 -8.60 8.07 18.66
CA SER A 6 -9.56 8.81 17.83
C SER A 6 -10.62 7.89 17.20
N TRP A 7 -11.83 8.42 17.03
CA TRP A 7 -12.93 7.78 16.30
C TRP A 7 -12.57 7.46 14.84
N THR A 8 -11.64 8.20 14.24
CA THR A 8 -11.17 7.92 12.87
C THR A 8 -10.52 6.53 12.76
N PHE A 9 -9.79 6.10 13.80
CA PHE A 9 -9.20 4.75 13.85
C PHE A 9 -10.23 3.66 14.12
N VAL A 10 -11.31 3.96 14.85
CA VAL A 10 -12.43 3.04 15.04
C VAL A 10 -13.14 2.80 13.72
N LEU A 11 -13.44 3.86 12.96
CA LEU A 11 -14.05 3.75 11.64
C LEU A 11 -13.13 3.03 10.65
N TRP A 12 -11.83 3.36 10.62
CA TRP A 12 -10.85 2.66 9.80
C TRP A 12 -10.83 1.15 10.09
N GLY A 13 -10.72 0.75 11.36
CA GLY A 13 -10.73 -0.65 11.75
C GLY A 13 -12.06 -1.33 11.47
N GLY A 14 -13.18 -0.62 11.66
CA GLY A 14 -14.53 -1.08 11.35
C GLY A 14 -14.72 -1.37 9.86
N ILE A 15 -14.24 -0.50 8.97
CA ILE A 15 -14.30 -0.72 7.51
C ILE A 15 -13.55 -2.00 7.13
N HIS A 16 -12.32 -2.19 7.64
CA HIS A 16 -11.56 -3.41 7.39
C HIS A 16 -12.25 -4.66 7.94
N GLY A 17 -12.77 -4.59 9.17
CA GLY A 17 -13.48 -5.70 9.79
C GLY A 17 -14.74 -6.09 9.02
N VAL A 18 -15.55 -5.12 8.61
CA VAL A 18 -16.74 -5.36 7.78
C VAL A 18 -16.35 -5.93 6.42
N ALA A 19 -15.31 -5.40 5.77
CA ALA A 19 -14.81 -5.92 4.49
C ALA A 19 -14.38 -7.39 4.62
N GLN A 20 -13.67 -7.76 5.69
CA GLN A 20 -13.27 -9.15 5.95
C GLN A 20 -14.47 -10.07 6.21
N ILE A 21 -15.47 -9.61 6.97
CA ILE A 21 -16.70 -10.39 7.20
C ILE A 21 -17.42 -10.64 5.87
N ILE A 22 -17.60 -9.59 5.06
CA ILE A 22 -18.25 -9.70 3.74
C ILE A 22 -17.47 -10.65 2.84
N GLU A 23 -16.14 -10.51 2.75
CA GLU A 23 -15.29 -11.40 1.98
C GLU A 23 -15.49 -12.87 2.40
N ASN A 24 -15.43 -13.15 3.70
CA ASN A 24 -15.62 -14.50 4.22
C ASN A 24 -17.01 -15.06 3.90
N ARG A 25 -18.07 -14.26 4.08
CA ARG A 25 -19.45 -14.67 3.75
C ARG A 25 -19.65 -14.94 2.27
N ILE A 26 -19.07 -14.12 1.40
CA ILE A 26 -19.11 -14.35 -0.05
C ILE A 26 -18.37 -15.64 -0.40
N LYS A 27 -17.16 -15.85 0.15
CA LYS A 27 -16.38 -17.08 -0.06
C LYS A 27 -17.14 -18.33 0.40
N GLU A 28 -17.80 -18.27 1.56
CA GLU A 28 -18.66 -19.33 2.07
C GLU A 28 -19.86 -19.59 1.13
N ALA A 29 -20.60 -18.54 0.75
CA ALA A 29 -21.81 -18.66 -0.05
C ALA A 29 -21.56 -19.25 -1.44
N ILE A 30 -20.44 -18.93 -2.07
CA ILE A 30 -20.07 -19.46 -3.40
C ILE A 30 -19.18 -20.72 -3.31
N GLY A 31 -18.92 -21.23 -2.10
CA GLY A 31 -18.07 -22.40 -1.87
C GLY A 31 -16.65 -22.26 -2.42
N LEU A 32 -16.08 -21.04 -2.35
CA LEU A 32 -14.75 -20.72 -2.83
C LEU A 32 -13.70 -21.17 -1.80
N THR A 33 -13.12 -22.35 -2.04
CA THR A 33 -11.97 -22.84 -1.28
C THR A 33 -10.67 -22.20 -1.78
N ARG A 34 -9.62 -22.22 -0.96
CA ARG A 34 -8.28 -21.73 -1.36
C ARG A 34 -7.76 -22.36 -2.66
N GLU A 35 -8.08 -23.63 -2.92
CA GLU A 35 -7.71 -24.27 -4.18
C GLU A 35 -8.48 -23.73 -5.38
N LYS A 36 -9.79 -23.49 -5.23
CA LYS A 36 -10.62 -22.89 -6.29
C LYS A 36 -10.23 -21.44 -6.56
N GLU A 37 -9.80 -20.70 -5.54
CA GLU A 37 -9.28 -19.34 -5.67
C GLU A 37 -8.04 -19.27 -6.58
N LYS A 38 -7.15 -20.28 -6.51
CA LYS A 38 -6.00 -20.40 -7.43
C LYS A 38 -6.45 -20.60 -8.88
N ASN A 39 -7.58 -21.26 -9.09
CA ASN A 39 -8.13 -21.57 -10.41
C ASN A 39 -9.06 -20.48 -10.97
N LEU A 40 -9.27 -19.37 -10.24
CA LEU A 40 -10.02 -18.23 -10.77
C LEU A 40 -9.39 -17.70 -12.06
N SER A 41 -10.25 -17.30 -13.00
CA SER A 41 -9.79 -16.69 -14.24
C SER A 41 -9.05 -15.38 -13.95
N ARG A 42 -8.04 -15.07 -14.78
CA ARG A 42 -7.25 -13.83 -14.66
C ARG A 42 -8.10 -12.55 -14.56
N PRO A 43 -9.17 -12.34 -15.35
CA PRO A 43 -9.99 -11.13 -15.22
C PRO A 43 -10.72 -11.04 -13.87
N VAL A 44 -11.18 -12.18 -13.32
CA VAL A 44 -11.83 -12.20 -12.00
C VAL A 44 -10.83 -11.84 -10.91
N LYS A 45 -9.61 -12.39 -10.94
CA LYS A 45 -8.56 -12.03 -9.99
C LYS A 45 -8.23 -10.53 -10.06
N LEU A 46 -8.08 -9.99 -11.27
CA LEU A 46 -7.82 -8.56 -11.46
C LEU A 46 -8.93 -7.69 -10.88
N LEU A 47 -10.19 -8.05 -11.13
CA LEU A 47 -11.35 -7.33 -10.58
C LEU A 47 -11.34 -7.35 -9.04
N LEU A 48 -11.11 -8.51 -8.43
CA LEU A 48 -11.02 -8.64 -6.97
C LEU A 48 -9.87 -7.80 -6.40
N THR A 49 -8.70 -7.81 -7.05
CA THR A 49 -7.56 -6.98 -6.64
C THR A 49 -7.89 -5.49 -6.70
N ILE A 50 -8.52 -5.02 -7.78
CA ILE A 50 -8.94 -3.62 -7.92
C ILE A 50 -9.96 -3.25 -6.85
N LEU A 51 -10.94 -4.11 -6.60
CA LEU A 51 -11.96 -3.89 -5.57
C LEU A 51 -11.34 -3.77 -4.18
N THR A 52 -10.48 -4.71 -3.80
CA THR A 52 -9.74 -4.67 -2.53
C THR A 52 -8.88 -3.40 -2.43
N PHE A 53 -8.17 -3.05 -3.51
CA PHE A 53 -7.36 -1.83 -3.55
C PHE A 53 -8.21 -0.58 -3.32
N CYS A 54 -9.37 -0.47 -3.96
CA CYS A 54 -10.29 0.65 -3.78
C CYS A 54 -10.82 0.74 -2.34
N ILE A 55 -11.27 -0.38 -1.75
CA ILE A 55 -11.78 -0.44 -0.37
C ILE A 55 -10.69 -0.02 0.63
N VAL A 56 -9.48 -0.57 0.46
CA VAL A 56 -8.36 -0.27 1.35
C VAL A 56 -7.93 1.19 1.19
N SER A 57 -7.84 1.70 -0.04
CA SER A 57 -7.52 3.11 -0.31
C SER A 57 -8.55 4.07 0.30
N TYR A 58 -9.83 3.72 0.21
CA TYR A 58 -10.90 4.46 0.87
C TYR A 58 -10.75 4.44 2.40
N ALA A 59 -10.47 3.27 3.00
CA ALA A 59 -10.23 3.17 4.43
C ALA A 59 -9.05 4.05 4.88
N TRP A 60 -7.95 4.09 4.11
CA TRP A 60 -6.77 4.92 4.43
C TRP A 60 -7.07 6.41 4.55
N MET A 61 -8.14 6.92 3.94
CA MET A 61 -8.58 8.32 4.11
C MET A 61 -8.94 8.61 5.58
N PHE A 62 -9.65 7.69 6.23
CA PHE A 62 -10.00 7.81 7.66
C PHE A 62 -8.78 7.63 8.55
N PHE A 63 -7.83 6.78 8.15
CA PHE A 63 -6.57 6.64 8.90
C PHE A 63 -5.74 7.92 8.91
N ARG A 64 -5.73 8.64 7.78
CA ARG A 64 -4.87 9.82 7.60
C ARG A 64 -5.47 11.12 8.13
N ALA A 65 -6.80 11.25 8.09
CA ALA A 65 -7.49 12.46 8.50
C ALA A 65 -7.35 12.71 10.01
N ASN A 66 -7.24 13.98 10.40
CA ASN A 66 -7.11 14.38 11.81
C ASN A 66 -8.48 14.39 12.53
N SER A 67 -9.59 14.41 11.77
CA SER A 67 -10.95 14.34 12.31
C SER A 67 -11.92 13.62 11.37
N ILE A 68 -13.08 13.20 11.90
CA ILE A 68 -14.15 12.61 11.09
C ILE A 68 -14.67 13.62 10.06
N SER A 69 -14.83 14.88 10.45
CA SER A 69 -15.29 15.95 9.56
C SER A 69 -14.34 16.15 8.38
N GLU A 70 -13.03 16.11 8.64
CA GLU A 70 -12.01 16.16 7.59
C GLU A 70 -12.08 14.91 6.69
N ALA A 71 -12.19 13.71 7.25
CA ALA A 71 -12.33 12.48 6.46
C ALA A 71 -13.55 12.54 5.51
N LEU A 72 -14.71 12.96 6.02
CA LEU A 72 -15.94 13.12 5.23
C LEU A 72 -15.82 14.22 4.18
N TYR A 73 -15.13 15.32 4.52
CA TYR A 73 -14.83 16.37 3.56
C TYR A 73 -14.00 15.83 2.38
N ILE A 74 -12.94 15.07 2.64
CA ILE A 74 -12.11 14.47 1.59
C ILE A 74 -12.94 13.51 0.73
N VAL A 75 -13.74 12.63 1.36
CA VAL A 75 -14.63 11.70 0.64
C VAL A 75 -15.61 12.43 -0.26
N ARG A 76 -16.27 13.49 0.23
CA ARG A 76 -17.21 14.27 -0.57
C ARG A 76 -16.49 14.97 -1.74
N SER A 77 -15.31 15.52 -1.48
CA SER A 77 -14.53 16.27 -2.46
C SER A 77 -14.11 15.41 -3.66
N MET A 78 -13.91 14.10 -3.45
CA MET A 78 -13.65 13.15 -4.54
C MET A 78 -14.77 13.11 -5.59
N PHE A 79 -16.02 13.35 -5.20
CA PHE A 79 -17.18 13.26 -6.09
C PHE A 79 -17.68 14.63 -6.57
N THR A 80 -17.39 15.71 -5.84
CA THR A 80 -17.91 17.05 -6.17
C THR A 80 -16.90 17.95 -6.89
N SER A 81 -15.60 17.73 -6.68
CA SER A 81 -14.57 18.70 -7.05
C SER A 81 -13.40 18.02 -7.76
N PHE A 82 -13.72 17.13 -8.71
CA PHE A 82 -12.70 16.45 -9.50
C PHE A 82 -12.17 17.38 -10.60
N ASN A 83 -11.06 18.06 -10.31
CA ASN A 83 -10.26 18.75 -11.32
C ASN A 83 -8.84 18.17 -11.33
N LEU A 84 -8.55 17.32 -12.32
CA LEU A 84 -7.24 16.68 -12.45
C LEU A 84 -6.10 17.69 -12.60
N LYS A 85 -6.33 18.82 -13.27
CA LYS A 85 -5.30 19.86 -13.44
C LYS A 85 -4.96 20.52 -12.13
N ASP A 86 -5.97 20.86 -11.34
CA ASP A 86 -5.77 21.47 -10.01
C ASP A 86 -5.14 20.46 -9.05
N ALA A 87 -5.56 19.19 -9.11
CA ALA A 87 -4.96 18.13 -8.32
C ALA A 87 -3.46 17.97 -8.63
N MET A 88 -3.10 17.92 -9.92
CA MET A 88 -1.70 17.83 -10.34
C MET A 88 -0.90 19.10 -9.99
N ALA A 89 -1.50 20.29 -10.09
CA ALA A 89 -0.86 21.54 -9.69
C ALA A 89 -0.63 21.63 -8.18
N GLN A 90 -1.50 21.01 -7.38
CA GLN A 90 -1.38 20.93 -5.91
C GLN A 90 -0.47 19.79 -5.44
N MET A 91 -0.08 18.85 -6.32
CA MET A 91 0.94 17.87 -5.98
C MET A 91 2.27 18.62 -5.76
N THR A 92 2.58 18.89 -4.49
CA THR A 92 3.80 19.60 -4.04
C THR A 92 5.07 18.76 -4.23
N MET A 93 5.04 17.78 -5.13
CA MET A 93 6.14 16.88 -5.40
C MET A 93 6.94 17.41 -6.58
N SER A 94 8.22 17.70 -6.36
CA SER A 94 9.16 17.98 -7.45
C SER A 94 9.17 16.81 -8.45
N THR A 95 9.29 17.11 -9.75
CA THR A 95 9.45 16.10 -10.83
C THR A 95 10.53 15.07 -10.51
N LYS A 96 11.62 15.48 -9.84
CA LYS A 96 12.69 14.58 -9.39
C LYS A 96 12.22 13.58 -8.33
N SER A 97 11.36 14.00 -7.40
CA SER A 97 10.79 13.13 -6.37
C SER A 97 9.82 12.13 -6.99
N VAL A 98 8.98 12.58 -7.93
CA VAL A 98 8.06 11.68 -8.66
C VAL A 98 8.84 10.59 -9.40
N ILE A 99 9.88 10.96 -10.15
CA ILE A 99 10.71 9.98 -10.88
C ILE A 99 11.35 8.97 -9.90
N LYS A 100 11.95 9.45 -8.80
CA LYS A 100 12.58 8.57 -7.79
C LYS A 100 11.56 7.59 -7.18
N THR A 101 10.37 8.07 -6.81
CA THR A 101 9.32 7.22 -6.24
C THR A 101 8.81 6.21 -7.27
N THR A 102 8.59 6.61 -8.51
CA THR A 102 8.17 5.70 -9.59
C THR A 102 9.20 4.60 -9.82
N VAL A 103 10.50 4.95 -9.90
CA VAL A 103 11.59 3.97 -10.03
C VAL A 103 11.60 3.01 -8.84
N ALA A 104 11.45 3.51 -7.61
CA ALA A 104 11.40 2.68 -6.43
C ALA A 104 10.23 1.68 -6.47
N ILE A 105 9.04 2.12 -6.86
CA ILE A 105 7.86 1.25 -7.00
C ILE A 105 8.08 0.19 -8.09
N VAL A 106 8.63 0.56 -9.24
CA VAL A 106 8.94 -0.41 -10.31
C VAL A 106 9.95 -1.46 -9.84
N LEU A 107 11.01 -1.06 -9.14
CA LEU A 107 12.00 -2.00 -8.59
C LEU A 107 11.39 -2.95 -7.56
N LEU A 108 10.50 -2.44 -6.69
CA LEU A 108 9.76 -3.28 -5.73
C LEU A 108 8.84 -4.27 -6.46
N MET A 109 8.09 -3.83 -7.47
CA MET A 109 7.23 -4.73 -8.26
C MET A 109 8.04 -5.81 -8.98
N ILE A 110 9.23 -5.48 -9.50
CA ILE A 110 10.13 -6.46 -10.10
C ILE A 110 10.58 -7.48 -9.04
N TYR A 111 11.00 -7.01 -7.86
CA TYR A 111 11.39 -7.88 -6.76
C TYR A 111 10.25 -8.82 -6.36
N ASP A 112 9.05 -8.30 -6.14
CA ASP A 112 7.86 -9.09 -5.76
C ASP A 112 7.54 -10.14 -6.82
N HIS A 113 7.57 -9.76 -8.10
CA HIS A 113 7.32 -10.69 -9.21
C HIS A 113 8.31 -11.87 -9.23
N PHE A 114 9.59 -11.63 -8.92
CA PHE A 114 10.59 -12.69 -8.84
C PHE A 114 10.48 -13.51 -7.55
N ASN A 115 10.09 -12.88 -6.44
CA ASN A 115 9.91 -13.53 -5.15
C ASN A 115 8.69 -14.48 -5.14
N GLU A 116 7.61 -14.12 -5.84
CA GLU A 116 6.45 -15.00 -6.03
C GLU A 116 6.79 -16.31 -6.74
N LYS A 117 7.78 -16.31 -7.64
CA LYS A 117 8.24 -17.48 -8.40
C LYS A 117 9.23 -18.36 -7.62
N GLY A 118 9.57 -17.97 -6.40
CA GLY A 118 10.43 -18.72 -5.50
C GLY A 118 11.21 -17.79 -4.60
N ASP A 119 11.45 -18.24 -3.37
CA ASP A 119 12.07 -17.43 -2.32
C ASP A 119 13.48 -16.97 -2.74
N LEU A 120 13.58 -15.68 -3.08
CA LEU A 120 14.82 -15.05 -3.51
C LEU A 120 15.84 -15.02 -2.37
N LEU A 121 15.38 -14.86 -1.13
CA LEU A 121 16.26 -14.81 0.04
C LEU A 121 16.90 -16.18 0.28
N LEU A 122 16.14 -17.27 0.14
CA LEU A 122 16.69 -18.62 0.24
C LEU A 122 17.69 -18.92 -0.89
N LYS A 123 17.44 -18.43 -2.12
CA LYS A 123 18.40 -18.55 -3.23
C LYS A 123 19.67 -17.76 -2.95
N MET A 124 19.55 -16.54 -2.43
CA MET A 124 20.69 -15.69 -2.04
C MET A 124 21.49 -16.30 -0.90
N ASN A 125 20.85 -16.99 0.04
CA ASN A 125 21.54 -17.62 1.17
C ASN A 125 22.45 -18.80 0.73
N LYS A 126 22.17 -19.41 -0.43
CA LYS A 126 23.00 -20.46 -1.04
C LYS A 126 24.18 -19.91 -1.84
N MET A 127 24.25 -18.60 -2.08
CA MET A 127 25.35 -17.98 -2.83
C MET A 127 26.63 -17.89 -1.99
N LYS A 128 27.78 -17.82 -2.66
CA LYS A 128 29.07 -17.59 -1.99
C LYS A 128 29.02 -16.29 -1.18
N ALA A 129 29.62 -16.30 0.01
CA ALA A 129 29.56 -15.18 0.95
C ALA A 129 29.89 -13.81 0.32
N PRO A 130 30.92 -13.65 -0.53
CA PRO A 130 31.23 -12.35 -1.14
C PRO A 130 30.08 -11.81 -2.02
N VAL A 131 29.49 -12.68 -2.84
CA VAL A 131 28.38 -12.31 -3.75
C VAL A 131 27.16 -11.87 -2.94
N ARG A 132 26.83 -12.62 -1.88
CA ARG A 132 25.72 -12.29 -0.99
C ARG A 132 25.89 -10.92 -0.33
N TRP A 133 27.08 -10.63 0.20
CA TRP A 133 27.37 -9.33 0.83
C TRP A 133 27.31 -8.17 -0.15
N VAL A 134 27.83 -8.35 -1.37
CA VAL A 134 27.74 -7.34 -2.43
C VAL A 134 26.28 -7.00 -2.74
N ILE A 135 25.40 -8.00 -2.85
CA ILE A 135 23.98 -7.77 -3.11
C ILE A 135 23.34 -6.98 -1.95
N TYR A 136 23.56 -7.38 -0.69
CA TYR A 136 22.98 -6.67 0.46
C TYR A 136 23.46 -5.22 0.57
N ILE A 137 24.75 -4.98 0.37
CA ILE A 137 25.31 -3.63 0.39
C ILE A 137 24.74 -2.79 -0.76
N ALA A 138 24.66 -3.35 -1.97
CA ALA A 138 24.06 -2.67 -3.12
C ALA A 138 22.58 -2.32 -2.88
N SER A 139 21.80 -3.25 -2.30
CA SER A 139 20.40 -3.00 -1.93
C SER A 139 20.28 -1.89 -0.87
N ALA A 140 21.13 -1.90 0.16
CA ALA A 140 21.13 -0.87 1.19
C ALA A 140 21.47 0.51 0.62
N ILE A 141 22.50 0.59 -0.23
CA ILE A 141 22.89 1.83 -0.92
C ILE A 141 21.74 2.32 -1.82
N LEU A 142 21.10 1.41 -2.56
CA LEU A 142 19.96 1.74 -3.42
C LEU A 142 18.80 2.34 -2.63
N VAL A 143 18.44 1.75 -1.49
CA VAL A 143 17.37 2.29 -0.62
C VAL A 143 17.74 3.67 -0.09
N ILE A 144 18.99 3.87 0.34
CA ILE A 144 19.47 5.17 0.83
C ILE A 144 19.47 6.21 -0.30
N ALA A 145 19.88 5.85 -1.51
CA ALA A 145 19.91 6.74 -2.67
C ALA A 145 18.50 7.13 -3.16
N LEU A 146 17.53 6.20 -3.06
CA LEU A 146 16.13 6.44 -3.42
C LEU A 146 15.36 7.22 -2.35
N LYS A 147 15.88 7.32 -1.12
CA LYS A 147 15.27 8.10 -0.05
C LYS A 147 15.03 9.54 -0.52
N THR A 148 13.78 9.98 -0.41
CA THR A 148 13.44 11.39 -0.58
C THR A 148 13.90 12.15 0.67
N HIS A 149 14.74 13.17 0.48
CA HIS A 149 15.17 14.05 1.56
C HIS A 149 13.97 14.87 2.04
N ASN A 150 13.34 14.42 3.12
CA ASN A 150 12.57 15.30 3.98
C ASN A 150 13.58 15.83 5.02
N THR A 151 13.77 17.14 5.06
CA THR A 151 14.66 17.83 6.00
C THR A 151 14.14 17.79 7.44
N GLU A 152 12.88 17.42 7.64
CA GLU A 152 12.27 17.23 8.95
C GLU A 152 12.38 15.77 9.40
N VAL A 153 12.83 15.58 10.64
CA VAL A 153 12.75 14.28 11.32
C VAL A 153 11.26 13.94 11.46
N GLN A 154 10.77 13.00 10.65
CA GLN A 154 9.41 12.51 10.82
C GLN A 154 9.33 11.74 12.13
N GLU A 155 8.62 12.31 13.10
CA GLU A 155 8.20 11.57 14.29
C GLU A 155 7.36 10.36 13.89
N PHE A 156 7.52 9.26 14.62
CA PHE A 156 6.70 8.07 14.40
C PHE A 156 5.22 8.45 14.47
N ILE A 157 4.41 7.87 13.59
CA ILE A 157 2.96 8.14 13.48
C ILE A 157 2.24 8.01 14.84
N TYR A 158 2.77 7.18 15.75
CA TYR A 158 2.28 6.99 17.12
C TYR A 158 2.57 8.14 18.09
N PHE A 159 3.19 9.24 17.67
CA PHE A 159 3.39 10.41 18.53
C PHE A 159 2.64 11.65 18.02
N LYS A 160 1.90 11.50 16.91
CA LYS A 160 1.04 12.56 16.36
C LYS A 160 -0.36 12.43 16.96
N PHE A 161 -0.53 12.93 18.17
CA PHE A 161 -1.84 13.13 18.80
C PHE A 161 -2.06 14.60 19.08
#